data_AF-A0A950ITS8-F1
#
_entry.id   AF-A0A950ITS8-F1
#
_cell.length_a   1.000
_cell.length_b   1.000
_cell.length_c   1.000
_cell.angle_alpha   90.00
_cell.angle_beta   90.00
_cell.angle_gamma   90.00
#
_symmetry.space_group_name_H-M   'P 1'
#
loop_
_entity.id
_entity.type
_entity.pdbx_description
1 polymer ?
#
loop_
_entity_poly.entity_id
_entity_poly.type
_entity_poly.pdbx_seq_one_letter_code
_entity_poly.pdbx_strand_id
1 'polypeptide(L)'
;MSREEAVRAARRAFGNATLIEESGREAWQWPRIESFLSDANFALRQLRRSPGFALTAILTLALGIGANTAIFTLIDSIMLRPLPYPHQERLVNISGYFPKGWVRAWQEHSQSFESIAGYSSATEESNVLSNDQPERVFGSAVTVNTFDTLGIHPALGRFFSPENAIAGQDVVVVLTYGYWRQHFAGNPGVIGETVRIDGISRRIIGVMP
;
A
#
# COMPACT_ATOMS: atom_id res chain seq x y z
N MET A 1 16.78 -55.23 60.11
CA MET A 1 15.74 -54.21 60.29
C MET A 1 14.38 -54.87 60.16
N SER A 2 13.54 -54.76 61.18
CA SER A 2 12.17 -55.23 61.07
C SER A 2 11.34 -54.25 60.22
N ARG A 3 10.26 -54.73 59.59
CA ARG A 3 9.39 -53.92 58.73
C ARG A 3 8.85 -52.67 59.45
N GLU A 4 8.62 -52.77 60.76
CA GLU A 4 8.11 -51.67 61.57
C GLU A 4 9.14 -50.58 61.85
N GLU A 5 10.42 -50.94 62.00
CA GLU A 5 11.50 -49.98 62.19
C GLU A 5 11.76 -49.19 60.91
N ALA A 6 11.69 -49.87 59.75
CA ALA A 6 11.82 -49.24 58.45
C ALA A 6 10.71 -48.20 58.20
N VAL A 7 9.47 -48.53 58.54
CA VAL A 7 8.32 -47.61 58.39
C VAL A 7 8.42 -46.41 59.33
N ARG A 8 8.86 -46.62 60.57
CA ARG A 8 9.06 -45.52 61.54
C ARG A 8 10.22 -44.59 61.14
N ALA A 9 11.32 -45.14 60.62
CA ALA A 9 12.43 -44.34 60.11
C ALA A 9 12.02 -43.52 58.87
N ALA A 10 11.27 -44.11 57.94
CA ALA A 10 10.77 -43.42 56.75
C ALA A 10 9.82 -42.26 57.10
N ARG A 11 8.88 -42.45 58.05
CA ARG A 11 7.97 -41.38 58.49
C ARG A 11 8.69 -40.22 59.18
N ARG A 12 9.83 -40.47 59.84
CA ARG A 12 10.65 -39.40 60.43
C ARG A 12 11.51 -38.67 59.39
N ALA A 13 12.01 -39.38 58.37
CA ALA A 13 12.85 -38.81 57.33
C ALA A 13 12.06 -38.00 56.28
N PHE A 14 10.90 -38.50 55.85
CA PHE A 14 10.06 -37.84 54.85
C PHE A 14 9.03 -36.86 55.44
N GLY A 15 8.85 -36.84 56.77
CA GLY A 15 7.92 -35.91 57.41
C GLY A 15 6.47 -36.09 56.94
N ASN A 16 5.76 -35.00 56.67
CA ASN A 16 4.37 -35.03 56.23
C ASN A 16 4.27 -35.48 54.76
N ALA A 17 4.02 -36.77 54.55
CA ALA A 17 3.89 -37.37 53.22
C ALA A 17 2.82 -36.67 52.35
N THR A 18 1.75 -36.14 52.97
CA THR A 18 0.70 -35.41 52.26
C THR A 18 1.23 -34.11 51.64
N LEU A 19 2.13 -33.42 52.34
CA LEU A 19 2.74 -32.18 51.87
C LEU A 19 3.66 -32.42 50.66
N ILE A 20 4.43 -33.51 50.70
CA ILE A 20 5.31 -33.91 49.59
C ILE A 20 4.49 -34.36 48.37
N GLU A 21 3.36 -35.03 48.60
CA GLU A 21 2.42 -35.38 47.53
C GLU A 21 1.77 -34.14 46.88
N GLU A 22 1.40 -33.12 47.67
CA GLU A 22 0.87 -31.85 47.17
C GLU A 22 1.92 -31.05 46.38
N SER A 23 3.13 -30.87 46.89
CA SER A 23 4.22 -30.21 46.16
C SER A 23 4.58 -30.95 44.86
N GLY A 24 4.51 -32.28 44.86
CA GLY A 24 4.71 -33.09 43.65
C GLY A 24 3.61 -32.90 42.61
N ARG A 25 2.36 -32.71 43.05
CA ARG A 25 1.21 -32.42 42.15
C ARG A 25 1.27 -31.01 41.57
N GLU A 26 1.68 -30.00 42.34
CA GLU A 26 1.87 -28.63 41.84
C GLU A 26 2.95 -28.53 40.75
N ALA A 27 3.99 -29.37 40.82
CA ALA A 27 5.05 -29.42 39.82
C ALA A 27 4.62 -30.04 38.46
N TRP A 28 3.49 -30.77 38.42
CA TRP A 28 3.00 -31.52 37.25
C TRP A 28 1.67 -31.01 36.67
N GLN A 29 0.97 -30.09 37.34
CA GLN A 29 -0.13 -29.34 36.71
C GLN A 29 0.44 -28.45 35.61
N TRP A 30 -0.33 -28.16 34.55
CA TRP A 30 0.04 -27.19 33.50
C TRP A 30 -0.30 -25.77 33.98
N PRO A 31 0.46 -25.17 34.92
CA PRO A 31 -0.05 -24.09 35.75
C PRO A 31 -0.20 -22.81 34.93
N ARG A 32 0.49 -22.72 33.78
CA ARG A 32 0.58 -21.51 32.98
C ARG A 32 -0.70 -21.16 32.22
N ILE A 33 -1.43 -22.13 31.68
CA ILE A 33 -2.62 -21.84 30.84
C ILE A 33 -3.84 -21.62 31.72
N GLU A 34 -4.04 -22.50 32.71
CA GLU A 34 -5.17 -22.40 33.65
C GLU A 34 -5.02 -21.21 34.59
N SER A 35 -3.80 -20.89 35.08
CA SER A 35 -3.61 -19.64 35.83
C SER A 35 -3.81 -18.42 34.94
N PHE A 36 -3.32 -18.42 33.69
CA PHE A 36 -3.52 -17.29 32.79
C PHE A 36 -5.00 -17.00 32.51
N LEU A 37 -5.82 -18.04 32.30
CA LEU A 37 -7.27 -17.89 32.14
C LEU A 37 -7.95 -17.42 33.42
N SER A 38 -7.52 -17.90 34.58
CA SER A 38 -8.02 -17.44 35.88
C SER A 38 -7.68 -15.97 36.11
N ASP A 39 -6.44 -15.58 35.83
CA ASP A 39 -5.91 -14.22 35.96
C ASP A 39 -6.60 -13.26 34.97
N ALA A 40 -6.84 -13.69 33.73
CA ALA A 40 -7.60 -12.93 32.74
C ALA A 40 -9.06 -12.70 33.16
N ASN A 41 -9.73 -13.75 33.66
CA ASN A 41 -11.09 -13.64 34.18
C ASN A 41 -11.16 -12.73 35.42
N PHE A 42 -10.14 -12.81 36.29
CA PHE A 42 -10.02 -11.94 37.45
C PHE A 42 -9.81 -10.47 37.04
N ALA A 43 -8.91 -10.20 36.10
CA ALA A 43 -8.67 -8.88 35.54
C ALA A 43 -9.93 -8.30 34.88
N LEU A 44 -10.69 -9.11 34.14
CA LEU A 44 -11.96 -8.69 33.52
C LEU A 44 -12.99 -8.30 34.58
N ARG A 45 -13.07 -9.06 35.68
CA ARG A 45 -13.95 -8.76 36.81
C ARG A 45 -13.53 -7.49 37.55
N GLN A 46 -12.23 -7.26 37.68
CA GLN A 46 -11.66 -6.02 38.24
C GLN A 46 -12.02 -4.80 37.38
N LEU A 47 -11.88 -4.91 36.05
CA LEU A 47 -12.24 -3.86 35.09
C LEU A 47 -13.73 -3.52 35.15
N ARG A 48 -14.61 -4.53 35.28
CA ARG A 48 -16.06 -4.33 35.44
C ARG A 48 -16.45 -3.67 36.77
N ARG A 49 -15.66 -3.84 37.83
CA ARG A 49 -15.90 -3.18 39.13
C ARG A 49 -15.51 -1.70 39.13
N SER A 50 -14.60 -1.28 38.27
CA SER A 50 -14.10 0.09 38.20
C SER A 50 -14.25 0.69 36.78
N PRO A 51 -15.50 0.87 36.29
CA PRO A 51 -15.76 1.19 34.89
C PRO A 51 -15.18 2.54 34.44
N GLY A 52 -15.08 3.54 35.32
CA GLY A 52 -14.50 4.85 34.99
C GLY A 52 -13.01 4.78 34.64
N PHE A 53 -12.22 4.08 35.46
CA PHE A 53 -10.80 3.86 35.21
C PHE A 53 -10.57 2.95 33.99
N ALA A 54 -11.37 1.89 33.87
CA ALA A 54 -11.29 1.00 32.72
C ALA A 54 -11.55 1.76 31.41
N LEU A 55 -12.57 2.61 31.38
CA LEU A 55 -12.92 3.39 30.20
C LEU A 55 -11.81 4.36 29.79
N THR A 56 -11.24 5.11 30.75
CA THR A 56 -10.15 6.05 30.43
C THR A 56 -8.91 5.33 29.93
N ALA A 57 -8.52 4.21 30.56
CA ALA A 57 -7.39 3.40 30.11
C ALA A 57 -7.62 2.83 28.70
N ILE A 58 -8.80 2.27 28.43
CA ILE A 58 -9.17 1.72 27.11
C ILE A 58 -9.16 2.83 26.06
N LEU A 59 -9.74 3.99 26.33
CA LEU A 59 -9.79 5.11 25.37
C LEU A 59 -8.39 5.63 25.06
N THR A 60 -7.53 5.79 26.06
CA THR A 60 -6.14 6.22 25.86
C THR A 60 -5.35 5.22 25.01
N LEU A 61 -5.48 3.92 25.29
CA LEU A 61 -4.85 2.87 24.49
C LEU A 61 -5.41 2.83 23.06
N ALA A 62 -6.74 2.89 22.91
CA ALA A 62 -7.39 2.88 21.61
C ALA A 62 -6.97 4.09 20.76
N LEU A 63 -6.85 5.28 21.36
CA LEU A 63 -6.39 6.47 20.66
C LEU A 63 -4.93 6.34 20.24
N GLY A 64 -4.05 5.87 21.12
CA GLY A 64 -2.62 5.69 20.79
C GLY A 64 -2.39 4.64 19.70
N ILE A 65 -3.06 3.48 19.80
CA ILE A 65 -2.98 2.43 18.79
C ILE A 65 -3.59 2.92 17.48
N GLY A 66 -4.81 3.46 17.54
CA GLY A 66 -5.54 3.94 16.36
C GLY A 66 -4.82 5.05 15.61
N ALA A 67 -4.23 6.02 16.31
CA ALA A 67 -3.47 7.11 15.69
C ALA A 67 -2.23 6.56 14.96
N ASN A 68 -1.45 5.69 15.61
CA ASN A 68 -0.27 5.09 15.00
C ASN A 68 -0.64 4.21 13.79
N THR A 69 -1.68 3.38 13.92
CA THR A 69 -2.18 2.56 12.82
C THR A 69 -2.69 3.42 11.66
N ALA A 70 -3.39 4.52 11.93
CA ALA A 70 -3.89 5.42 10.89
C ALA A 70 -2.74 6.09 10.12
N ILE A 71 -1.71 6.58 10.83
CA ILE A 71 -0.52 7.18 10.21
C ILE A 71 0.20 6.14 9.35
N PHE A 72 0.42 4.93 9.87
CA PHE A 72 1.07 3.87 9.11
C PHE A 72 0.25 3.43 7.90
N THR A 73 -1.07 3.32 8.04
CA THR A 73 -1.96 2.96 6.91
C THR A 73 -1.90 4.03 5.82
N LEU A 74 -1.86 5.31 6.21
CA LEU A 74 -1.72 6.42 5.28
C LEU A 74 -0.37 6.37 4.56
N ILE A 75 0.73 6.22 5.30
CA ILE A 75 2.09 6.10 4.73
C ILE A 75 2.17 4.88 3.81
N ASP A 76 1.63 3.74 4.23
CA ASP A 76 1.60 2.54 3.42
C ASP A 76 0.84 2.81 2.11
N SER A 77 -0.36 3.37 2.20
CA SER A 77 -1.20 3.64 1.02
C SER A 77 -0.61 4.65 0.02
N ILE A 78 0.20 5.61 0.49
CA ILE A 78 0.74 6.71 -0.32
C ILE A 78 2.18 6.44 -0.76
N MET A 79 3.02 5.90 0.12
CA MET A 79 4.46 5.78 -0.11
C MET A 79 4.94 4.34 -0.37
N LEU A 80 4.30 3.34 0.24
CA LEU A 80 4.78 1.94 0.17
C LEU A 80 3.92 1.04 -0.70
N ARG A 81 2.69 1.46 -1.02
CA ARG A 81 1.80 0.69 -1.87
C ARG A 81 2.42 0.63 -3.24
N PRO A 82 2.71 -0.59 -3.71
CA PRO A 82 3.62 -0.74 -4.81
C PRO A 82 2.82 -0.34 -6.06
N LEU A 83 3.43 0.47 -6.94
CA LEU A 83 2.80 1.01 -8.14
C LEU A 83 2.02 -0.11 -8.87
N PRO A 84 0.76 0.11 -9.29
CA PRO A 84 -0.09 -0.94 -9.87
C PRO A 84 0.31 -1.27 -11.32
N TYR A 85 1.60 -1.42 -11.58
CA TYR A 85 2.18 -1.79 -12.86
C TYR A 85 2.70 -3.23 -12.80
N PRO A 86 2.53 -4.01 -13.88
CA PRO A 86 3.18 -5.31 -14.00
C PRO A 86 4.70 -5.19 -13.82
N HIS A 87 5.29 -6.12 -13.09
CA HIS A 87 6.75 -6.18 -12.85
C HIS A 87 7.36 -4.89 -12.28
N GLN A 88 6.62 -4.19 -11.42
CA GLN A 88 7.08 -2.95 -10.78
C GLN A 88 8.45 -3.05 -10.09
N GLU A 89 8.84 -4.23 -9.62
CA GLU A 89 10.15 -4.49 -9.01
C GLU A 89 11.32 -4.29 -10.01
N ARG A 90 11.01 -4.23 -11.31
CA ARG A 90 11.95 -3.97 -12.40
C ARG A 90 11.93 -2.51 -12.87
N LEU A 91 11.01 -1.69 -12.36
CA LEU A 91 10.91 -0.27 -12.71
C LEU A 91 11.79 0.57 -11.79
N VAL A 92 12.61 1.44 -12.40
CA VAL A 92 13.45 2.39 -11.67
C VAL A 92 13.10 3.80 -12.13
N ASN A 93 12.81 4.66 -11.16
CA ASN A 93 12.63 6.09 -11.42
C ASN A 93 13.99 6.80 -11.36
N ILE A 94 14.33 7.53 -12.42
CA ILE A 94 15.55 8.33 -12.48
C ILE A 94 15.14 9.80 -12.54
N SER A 95 15.28 10.48 -11.41
CA SER A 95 15.00 11.90 -11.27
C SER A 95 16.28 12.70 -11.10
N GLY A 96 16.42 13.82 -11.80
CA GLY A 96 17.59 14.69 -11.70
C GLY A 96 17.54 15.83 -12.71
N TYR A 97 18.55 16.69 -12.66
CA TYR A 97 18.74 17.73 -13.68
C TYR A 97 19.54 17.16 -14.84
N PHE A 98 18.87 16.92 -15.96
CA PHE A 98 19.48 16.40 -17.18
C PHE A 98 19.34 17.38 -18.33
N PRO A 99 20.32 17.43 -19.26
CA PRO A 99 20.22 18.25 -20.45
C PRO A 99 19.07 17.78 -21.36
N LYS A 100 18.49 18.69 -22.16
CA LYS A 100 17.45 18.33 -23.12
C LYS A 100 17.91 17.18 -24.04
N GLY A 101 17.03 16.21 -24.28
CA GLY A 101 17.33 15.06 -25.14
C GLY A 101 18.05 13.88 -24.45
N TRP A 102 18.34 13.96 -23.15
CA TRP A 102 19.01 12.88 -22.40
C TRP A 102 18.29 11.52 -22.52
N VAL A 103 16.95 11.52 -22.50
CA VAL A 103 16.15 10.29 -22.62
C VAL A 103 16.46 9.57 -23.92
N ARG A 104 16.50 10.31 -25.04
CA ARG A 104 16.83 9.75 -26.36
C ARG A 104 18.26 9.23 -26.40
N ALA A 105 19.22 9.99 -25.87
CA ALA A 105 20.61 9.55 -25.83
C ALA A 105 20.76 8.23 -25.05
N TRP A 106 20.04 8.06 -23.95
CA TRP A 106 20.06 6.82 -23.18
C TRP A 106 19.31 5.68 -23.86
N GLN A 107 18.18 5.94 -24.51
CA GLN A 107 17.50 4.95 -25.35
C GLN A 107 18.41 4.41 -26.45
N GLU A 108 19.26 5.25 -27.04
CA GLU A 108 20.18 4.87 -28.12
C GLU A 108 21.45 4.15 -27.64
N HIS A 109 21.95 4.47 -26.44
CA HIS A 109 23.29 4.02 -25.99
C HIS A 109 23.28 3.08 -24.78
N SER A 110 22.18 3.01 -24.02
CA SER A 110 22.12 2.17 -22.82
C SER A 110 21.87 0.72 -23.17
N GLN A 111 22.64 -0.19 -22.56
CA GLN A 111 22.48 -1.64 -22.68
C GLN A 111 22.00 -2.28 -21.37
N SER A 112 21.87 -1.48 -20.30
CA SER A 112 21.56 -1.97 -18.95
C SER A 112 20.06 -2.07 -18.66
N PHE A 113 19.22 -1.45 -19.49
CA PHE A 113 17.77 -1.38 -19.30
C PHE A 113 17.06 -2.00 -20.51
N GLU A 114 16.01 -2.78 -20.25
CA GLU A 114 15.16 -3.36 -21.30
C GLU A 114 14.40 -2.28 -22.06
N SER A 115 13.94 -1.24 -21.38
CA SER A 115 13.22 -0.11 -21.96
C SER A 115 13.45 1.14 -21.12
N ILE A 116 13.62 2.29 -21.78
CA ILE A 116 13.78 3.59 -21.13
C ILE A 116 12.68 4.49 -21.66
N ALA A 117 11.88 5.06 -20.76
CA ALA A 117 10.83 6.01 -21.09
C ALA A 117 11.04 7.32 -20.35
N GLY A 118 10.58 8.42 -20.96
CA GLY A 118 10.60 9.75 -20.36
C GLY A 118 9.20 10.23 -20.07
N TYR A 119 9.05 10.97 -18.97
CA TYR A 119 7.83 11.71 -18.68
C TYR A 119 8.19 13.07 -18.06
N SER A 120 7.39 14.09 -18.32
CA SER A 120 7.51 15.39 -17.64
C SER A 120 6.85 15.32 -16.27
N SER A 121 7.36 16.09 -15.31
CA SER A 121 6.71 16.22 -14.00
C SER A 121 5.26 16.65 -14.20
N ALA A 122 4.32 15.95 -13.59
CA ALA A 122 2.89 16.25 -13.62
C ALA A 122 2.53 17.51 -12.80
N THR A 123 3.48 18.42 -12.63
CA THR A 123 3.34 19.70 -11.92
C THR A 123 3.02 20.85 -12.88
N GLU A 124 3.10 20.62 -14.20
CA GLU A 124 2.71 21.60 -15.20
C GLU A 124 1.18 21.60 -15.35
N GLU A 125 0.57 22.71 -14.95
CA GLU A 125 -0.84 22.98 -15.14
C GLU A 125 -1.11 23.30 -16.61
N SER A 126 -2.00 22.54 -17.23
CA SER A 126 -2.51 22.79 -18.57
C SER A 126 -3.96 23.26 -18.50
N ASN A 127 -4.31 24.23 -19.34
CA ASN A 127 -5.70 24.66 -19.49
C ASN A 127 -6.38 23.77 -20.52
N VAL A 128 -7.36 22.99 -20.08
CA VAL A 128 -8.23 22.21 -20.97
C VAL A 128 -9.51 22.97 -21.19
N LEU A 129 -9.88 23.11 -22.45
CA LEU A 129 -11.25 23.43 -22.83
C LEU A 129 -11.89 22.16 -23.38
N SER A 130 -12.85 21.63 -22.63
CA SER A 130 -13.70 20.51 -23.01
C SER A 130 -15.15 20.92 -22.80
N ASN A 131 -16.02 20.71 -23.80
CA ASN A 131 -17.44 21.08 -23.74
C ASN A 131 -17.70 22.53 -23.25
N ASP A 132 -16.91 23.49 -23.74
CA ASP A 132 -16.96 24.91 -23.39
C ASP A 132 -16.73 25.26 -21.90
N GLN A 133 -16.26 24.31 -21.10
CA GLN A 133 -15.83 24.57 -19.73
C GLN A 133 -14.30 24.60 -19.65
N PRO A 134 -13.70 25.77 -19.33
CA PRO A 134 -12.27 25.84 -19.08
C PRO A 134 -11.96 25.25 -17.71
N GLU A 135 -11.12 24.23 -17.69
CA GLU A 135 -10.63 23.59 -16.49
C GLU A 135 -9.10 23.58 -16.52
N ARG A 136 -8.49 23.63 -15.34
CA ARG A 136 -7.07 23.42 -15.20
C ARG A 136 -6.80 22.00 -14.78
N VAL A 137 -6.02 21.29 -15.58
CA VAL A 137 -5.67 19.90 -15.33
C VAL A 137 -4.16 19.76 -15.23
N PHE A 138 -3.72 18.77 -14.47
CA PHE A 138 -2.33 18.34 -14.48
C PHE A 138 -2.15 17.29 -15.56
N GLY A 139 -1.28 17.60 -16.52
CA GLY A 139 -0.90 16.70 -17.61
C GLY A 139 0.56 16.27 -17.50
N SER A 140 0.93 15.21 -18.20
CA SER A 140 2.34 14.84 -18.39
C SER A 140 2.59 14.55 -19.87
N ALA A 141 3.66 15.13 -20.40
CA ALA A 141 4.20 14.76 -21.70
C ALA A 141 5.09 13.54 -21.52
N VAL A 142 4.86 12.51 -22.31
CA VAL A 142 5.55 11.23 -22.19
C VAL A 142 6.18 10.81 -23.51
N THR A 143 7.21 9.97 -23.49
CA THR A 143 7.70 9.31 -24.70
C THR A 143 6.68 8.29 -25.21
N VAL A 144 6.74 7.99 -26.51
CA VAL A 144 5.81 7.06 -27.16
C VAL A 144 5.74 5.69 -26.45
N ASN A 145 6.90 5.17 -26.04
CA ASN A 145 7.03 3.86 -25.42
C ASN A 145 6.66 3.82 -23.93
N THR A 146 6.24 4.93 -23.30
CA THR A 146 6.04 4.98 -21.84
C THR A 146 5.08 3.94 -21.32
N PHE A 147 3.96 3.73 -22.00
CA PHE A 147 2.96 2.76 -21.54
C PHE A 147 3.40 1.31 -21.76
N ASP A 148 4.18 1.04 -22.79
CA ASP A 148 4.80 -0.26 -23.03
C ASP A 148 5.86 -0.56 -21.95
N THR A 149 6.68 0.44 -21.59
CA THR A 149 7.65 0.33 -20.49
C THR A 149 6.96 0.05 -19.15
N LEU A 150 5.78 0.63 -18.92
CA LEU A 150 4.96 0.36 -17.73
C LEU A 150 4.19 -0.97 -17.81
N GLY A 151 4.19 -1.64 -18.96
CA GLY A 151 3.48 -2.90 -19.16
C GLY A 151 1.96 -2.78 -19.05
N ILE A 152 1.37 -1.60 -19.24
CA ILE A 152 -0.07 -1.40 -19.13
C ILE A 152 -0.75 -1.44 -20.49
N HIS A 153 -2.05 -1.72 -20.48
CA HIS A 153 -2.90 -1.71 -21.66
C HIS A 153 -4.01 -0.66 -21.52
N PRO A 154 -4.41 -0.01 -22.62
CA PRO A 154 -5.47 1.00 -22.56
C PRO A 154 -6.80 0.34 -22.20
N ALA A 155 -7.59 1.01 -21.35
CA ALA A 155 -8.98 0.61 -21.11
C ALA A 155 -9.87 0.81 -22.35
N LEU A 156 -9.52 1.81 -23.17
CA LEU A 156 -10.24 2.14 -24.40
C LEU A 156 -9.27 2.74 -25.43
N GLY A 157 -9.48 2.41 -26.71
CA GLY A 157 -8.70 2.96 -27.81
C GLY A 157 -7.29 2.38 -27.89
N ARG A 158 -6.28 3.24 -28.05
CA ARG A 158 -4.87 2.86 -28.13
C ARG A 158 -3.97 3.89 -27.43
N PHE A 159 -2.76 3.47 -27.12
CA PHE A 159 -1.69 4.36 -26.70
C PHE A 159 -0.93 4.95 -27.89
N PHE A 160 0.11 5.73 -27.59
CA PHE A 160 0.97 6.34 -28.59
C PHE A 160 1.68 5.27 -29.43
N SER A 161 1.94 5.60 -30.68
CA SER A 161 2.73 4.79 -31.59
C SER A 161 3.86 5.64 -32.21
N PRO A 162 4.87 5.04 -32.86
CA PRO A 162 6.02 5.77 -33.37
C PRO A 162 5.67 6.91 -34.34
N GLU A 163 4.53 6.82 -35.04
CA GLU A 163 4.01 7.89 -35.89
C GLU A 163 3.75 9.19 -35.10
N ASN A 164 3.37 9.07 -33.83
CA ASN A 164 3.08 10.20 -32.94
C ASN A 164 4.33 10.89 -32.41
N ALA A 165 5.53 10.38 -32.70
CA ALA A 165 6.79 11.07 -32.43
C ALA A 165 7.16 12.07 -33.54
N ILE A 166 6.44 12.07 -34.67
CA ILE A 166 6.68 12.98 -35.79
C ILE A 166 6.01 14.32 -35.51
N ALA A 167 6.75 15.42 -35.67
CA ALA A 167 6.22 16.77 -35.50
C ALA A 167 4.98 16.99 -36.38
N GLY A 168 3.89 17.47 -35.79
CA GLY A 168 2.59 17.64 -36.45
C GLY A 168 1.67 16.41 -36.37
N GLN A 169 2.19 15.24 -35.97
CA GLN A 169 1.41 14.04 -35.62
C GLN A 169 1.40 13.75 -34.11
N ASP A 170 2.07 14.60 -33.34
CA ASP A 170 2.18 14.62 -31.88
C ASP A 170 0.99 15.32 -31.18
N VAL A 171 -0.01 15.76 -31.95
CA VAL A 171 -1.23 16.41 -31.47
C VAL A 171 -2.30 15.41 -31.00
N VAL A 172 -1.88 14.46 -30.18
CA VAL A 172 -2.73 13.39 -29.63
C VAL A 172 -2.67 13.38 -28.11
N VAL A 173 -3.71 12.87 -27.47
CA VAL A 173 -3.80 12.76 -26.01
C VAL A 173 -4.41 11.43 -25.58
N VAL A 174 -3.94 10.92 -24.45
CA VAL A 174 -4.52 9.79 -23.74
C VAL A 174 -5.10 10.33 -22.43
N LEU A 175 -6.36 9.99 -22.13
CA LEU A 175 -7.03 10.46 -20.92
C LEU A 175 -6.75 9.53 -19.75
N THR A 176 -6.66 10.07 -18.55
CA THR A 176 -6.76 9.24 -17.34
C THR A 176 -8.18 8.71 -17.19
N TYR A 177 -8.32 7.54 -16.56
CA TYR A 177 -9.65 6.94 -16.34
C TYR A 177 -10.59 7.89 -15.59
N GLY A 178 -10.08 8.59 -14.55
CA GLY A 178 -10.83 9.57 -13.78
C GLY A 178 -11.35 10.73 -14.63
N TYR A 179 -10.50 11.32 -15.48
CA TYR A 179 -10.90 12.43 -16.35
C TYR A 179 -11.99 12.01 -17.34
N TRP A 180 -11.83 10.84 -17.95
CA TRP A 180 -12.82 10.27 -18.86
C TRP A 180 -14.17 10.02 -18.17
N ARG A 181 -14.16 9.47 -16.97
CA ARG A 181 -15.38 9.22 -16.18
C ARG A 181 -16.09 10.51 -15.77
N GLN A 182 -15.34 11.53 -15.35
CA GLN A 182 -15.90 12.78 -14.85
C GLN A 182 -16.43 13.68 -15.97
N HIS A 183 -15.67 13.83 -17.06
CA HIS A 183 -15.97 14.82 -18.10
C HIS A 183 -16.72 14.26 -19.31
N PHE A 184 -16.58 12.95 -19.55
CA PHE A 184 -17.25 12.27 -20.67
C PHE A 184 -18.27 11.24 -20.19
N ALA A 185 -18.58 11.20 -18.89
CA ALA A 185 -19.50 10.23 -18.28
C ALA A 185 -19.14 8.75 -18.57
N GLY A 186 -17.88 8.46 -18.89
CA GLY A 186 -17.47 7.12 -19.34
C GLY A 186 -17.97 6.75 -20.74
N ASN A 187 -18.24 7.72 -21.61
CA ASN A 187 -18.70 7.50 -22.98
C ASN A 187 -17.55 6.92 -23.84
N PRO A 188 -17.68 5.72 -24.43
CA PRO A 188 -16.65 5.16 -25.31
C PRO A 188 -16.51 5.90 -26.64
N GLY A 189 -17.50 6.72 -27.02
CA GLY A 189 -17.46 7.57 -28.22
C GLY A 189 -16.42 8.69 -28.18
N VAL A 190 -15.77 8.91 -27.03
CA VAL A 190 -14.72 9.92 -26.84
C VAL A 190 -13.50 9.74 -27.75
N ILE A 191 -13.25 8.51 -28.24
CA ILE A 191 -12.10 8.23 -29.09
C ILE A 191 -12.27 8.90 -30.44
N GLY A 192 -11.31 9.74 -30.81
CA GLY A 192 -11.35 10.55 -32.02
C GLY A 192 -11.89 11.96 -31.81
N GLU A 193 -12.53 12.25 -30.67
CA GLU A 193 -12.90 13.60 -30.29
C GLU A 193 -11.64 14.45 -30.00
N THR A 194 -11.80 15.77 -30.01
CA THR A 194 -10.71 16.71 -29.77
C THR A 194 -10.93 17.51 -28.50
N VAL A 195 -9.89 17.63 -27.69
CA VAL A 195 -9.84 18.56 -26.56
C VAL A 195 -8.84 19.66 -26.86
N ARG A 196 -9.08 20.88 -26.38
CA ARG A 196 -8.11 21.97 -26.55
C ARG A 196 -7.28 22.09 -25.28
N ILE A 197 -6.00 21.78 -25.36
CA ILE A 197 -5.04 21.88 -24.26
C ILE A 197 -4.08 23.03 -24.57
N ASP A 198 -4.08 24.07 -23.74
CA ASP A 198 -3.25 25.29 -23.90
C ASP A 198 -3.39 25.92 -25.29
N GLY A 199 -4.62 25.96 -25.80
CA GLY A 199 -4.95 26.51 -27.11
C GLY A 199 -4.71 25.58 -28.30
N ILE A 200 -4.08 24.42 -28.09
CA ILE A 200 -3.79 23.43 -29.14
C ILE A 200 -4.83 22.31 -29.10
N SER A 201 -5.53 22.11 -30.21
CA SER A 201 -6.45 20.99 -30.39
C SER A 201 -5.69 19.67 -30.48
N ARG A 202 -5.94 18.77 -29.52
CA ARG A 202 -5.38 17.42 -29.49
C ARG A 202 -6.48 16.40 -29.60
N ARG A 203 -6.24 15.37 -30.40
CA ARG A 203 -7.20 14.27 -30.61
C ARG A 203 -7.03 13.21 -29.52
N ILE A 204 -8.13 12.79 -28.93
CA ILE A 204 -8.17 11.70 -27.96
C ILE A 204 -7.99 10.38 -28.69
N ILE A 205 -6.96 9.60 -28.32
CA ILE A 205 -6.66 8.31 -28.96
C ILE A 205 -6.86 7.11 -28.03
N GLY A 206 -6.92 7.34 -26.72
CA GLY A 206 -7.12 6.28 -25.74
C GLY A 206 -7.41 6.77 -24.33
N VAL A 207 -7.74 5.82 -23.46
CA VAL A 207 -7.99 6.01 -22.03
C VAL A 207 -7.14 5.02 -21.23
N MET A 208 -6.46 5.50 -20.19
CA MET A 208 -5.72 4.68 -19.25
C MET A 208 -6.66 3.80 -18.41
N PRO A 209 -6.18 2.63 -17.93
CA PRO A 209 -6.93 1.80 -17.00
C PRO A 209 -7.17 2.46 -15.63
#